data_AF-A0A956Q4V9-F1
#
_entry.id   AF-A0A956Q4V9-F1
#
_cell.length_a   1.000
_cell.length_b   1.000
_cell.length_c   1.000
_cell.angle_alpha   90.00
_cell.angle_beta   90.00
_cell.angle_gamma   90.00
#
_symmetry.space_group_name_H-M   'P 1'
#
loop_
_entity.id
_entity.type
_entity.pdbx_description
1 polymer ?
#
loop_
_entity_poly.entity_id
_entity_poly.type
_entity_poly.pdbx_seq_one_letter_code
_entity_poly.pdbx_strand_id
1 'polypeptide(L)'
;FPAGKIEPGEAPLQTIQRELEEETGYAADHWQPLTKMATAPGFCNEWIHVFYAHGLRQLAEAGGLEDEAIELIPMYPEAIQAAIVEGRLTDAKTICGFALVAGMQGAIV
;
A
#
# COMPACT_ATOMS: atom_id res chain seq x y z
N PHE A 1 4.08 2.05 1.61
CA PHE A 1 2.71 2.21 1.04
C PHE A 1 1.72 2.22 2.18
N PRO A 2 0.57 2.91 2.02
CA PRO A 2 -0.47 2.99 3.04
C PRO A 2 -0.96 1.60 3.44
N ALA A 3 -1.18 1.40 4.73
CA ALA A 3 -1.65 0.16 5.30
C ALA A 3 -1.96 0.34 6.78
N GLY A 4 -3.08 -0.23 7.20
CA GLY A 4 -3.37 -0.38 8.61
C GLY A 4 -4.15 -1.64 8.92
N LYS A 5 -4.61 -1.70 10.16
CA LYS A 5 -5.20 -2.90 10.74
C LYS A 5 -6.67 -3.00 10.33
N ILE A 6 -7.08 -4.22 9.99
CA ILE A 6 -8.50 -4.52 9.76
C ILE A 6 -9.23 -4.48 11.11
N GLU A 7 -10.15 -3.54 11.26
CA GLU A 7 -10.95 -3.40 12.47
C GLU A 7 -12.10 -4.43 12.54
N PRO A 8 -12.62 -4.77 13.73
CA PRO A 8 -13.72 -5.72 13.86
C PRO A 8 -14.94 -5.35 13.03
N GLY A 9 -15.31 -6.22 12.09
CA GLY A 9 -16.45 -6.02 11.19
C GLY A 9 -16.11 -5.30 9.88
N GLU A 10 -14.86 -4.91 9.68
CA GLU A 10 -14.39 -4.28 8.44
C GLU A 10 -13.94 -5.32 7.41
N ALA A 11 -14.31 -5.13 6.14
CA ALA A 11 -13.75 -5.90 5.04
C ALA A 11 -12.37 -5.34 4.65
N PRO A 12 -11.41 -6.15 4.15
CA PRO A 12 -10.07 -5.65 3.79
C PRO A 12 -10.05 -4.46 2.82
N LEU A 13 -11.04 -4.39 1.91
CA LEU A 13 -11.18 -3.27 0.98
C LEU A 13 -11.59 -1.97 1.70
N GLN A 14 -12.49 -2.06 2.69
CA GLN A 14 -12.92 -0.91 3.47
C GLN A 14 -11.76 -0.37 4.30
N THR A 15 -10.98 -1.27 4.91
CA THR A 15 -9.77 -0.92 5.66
C THR A 15 -8.81 -0.11 4.80
N ILE A 16 -8.39 -0.63 3.64
CA ILE A 16 -7.39 0.10 2.84
C ILE A 16 -7.93 1.40 2.22
N GLN A 17 -9.25 1.51 2.00
CA GLN A 17 -9.87 2.76 1.56
C GLN A 17 -9.77 3.84 2.64
N ARG A 18 -10.08 3.47 3.90
CA ARG A 18 -9.94 4.35 5.06
C ARG A 18 -8.48 4.74 5.30
N GLU A 19 -7.57 3.77 5.35
CA GLU A 19 -6.15 4.00 5.61
C GLU A 19 -5.49 4.84 4.51
N LEU A 20 -5.87 4.66 3.23
CA LEU A 20 -5.40 5.54 2.15
C LEU A 20 -5.80 7.00 2.43
N GLU A 21 -7.03 7.25 2.83
CA GLU A 21 -7.52 8.60 3.13
C GLU A 21 -6.81 9.19 4.36
N GLU A 22 -6.72 8.43 5.45
CA GLU A 22 -6.11 8.87 6.71
C GLU A 22 -4.61 9.18 6.54
N GLU A 23 -3.85 8.27 5.92
CA GLU A 23 -2.40 8.42 5.79
C GLU A 23 -1.99 9.42 4.70
N THR A 24 -2.76 9.52 3.61
CA THR A 24 -2.33 10.27 2.41
C THR A 24 -3.22 11.44 2.04
N GLY A 25 -4.44 11.53 2.58
CA GLY A 25 -5.43 12.50 2.15
C GLY A 25 -6.06 12.21 0.78
N TYR A 26 -5.83 11.03 0.19
CA TYR A 26 -6.38 10.64 -1.11
C TYR A 26 -7.49 9.59 -1.00
N ALA A 27 -8.40 9.63 -1.98
CA ALA A 27 -9.27 8.51 -2.32
C ALA A 27 -8.93 7.99 -3.73
N ALA A 28 -9.34 6.77 -4.03
CA ALA A 28 -9.19 6.16 -5.35
C ALA A 28 -10.54 5.70 -5.90
N ASP A 29 -10.75 5.87 -7.21
CA ASP A 29 -11.97 5.46 -7.90
C ASP A 29 -11.98 3.97 -8.26
N HIS A 30 -10.79 3.37 -8.39
CA HIS A 30 -10.63 1.98 -8.79
C HIS A 30 -9.71 1.21 -7.84
N TRP A 31 -10.17 0.02 -7.47
CA TRP A 31 -9.50 -0.85 -6.52
C TRP A 31 -9.44 -2.27 -7.09
N GLN A 32 -8.23 -2.79 -7.24
CA GLN A 32 -7.99 -4.16 -7.70
C GLN A 32 -7.30 -4.97 -6.61
N PRO A 33 -7.87 -6.08 -6.12
CA PRO A 33 -7.15 -6.99 -5.23
C PRO A 33 -6.00 -7.64 -6.00
N LEU A 34 -4.79 -7.60 -5.45
CA LEU A 34 -3.62 -8.22 -6.05
C LEU A 34 -3.34 -9.59 -5.43
N THR A 35 -3.23 -9.64 -4.11
CA THR A 35 -2.92 -10.87 -3.37
C THR A 35 -3.22 -10.71 -1.88
N LYS A 36 -2.98 -11.77 -1.10
CA LYS A 36 -2.72 -11.68 0.34
C LYS A 36 -1.40 -12.38 0.66
N MET A 37 -0.64 -11.84 1.60
CA MET A 37 0.66 -12.39 2.00
C MET A 37 0.71 -12.64 3.50
N ALA A 38 1.32 -13.75 3.90
CA ALA A 38 1.71 -13.96 5.29
C ALA A 38 3.04 -13.23 5.54
N THR A 39 3.14 -12.52 6.66
CA THR A 39 4.30 -11.64 6.92
C THR A 39 5.51 -12.40 7.43
N ALA A 40 5.31 -13.33 8.38
CA ALA A 40 6.36 -14.19 8.90
C ALA A 40 5.82 -15.58 9.28
N PRO A 41 5.62 -16.49 8.30
CA PRO A 41 5.20 -17.87 8.56
C PRO A 41 6.18 -18.57 9.51
N GLY A 42 5.73 -18.89 10.71
CA GLY A 42 6.54 -19.46 11.79
C GLY A 42 6.73 -18.53 13.00
N PHE A 43 6.37 -17.24 12.87
CA PHE A 43 6.39 -16.28 13.98
C PHE A 43 4.99 -15.72 14.28
N CYS A 44 4.26 -15.30 13.25
CA CYS A 44 2.91 -14.76 13.39
C CYS A 44 1.93 -15.39 12.38
N ASN A 45 0.64 -15.19 12.63
CA ASN A 45 -0.47 -15.60 11.76
C ASN A 45 -1.09 -14.40 11.02
N GLU A 46 -0.36 -13.28 10.93
CA GLU A 46 -0.79 -12.06 10.27
C GLU A 46 -0.85 -12.26 8.75
N TRP A 47 -1.94 -11.77 8.16
CA TRP A 47 -2.15 -11.67 6.74
C TRP A 47 -2.28 -10.22 6.34
N ILE A 48 -1.52 -9.79 5.32
CA ILE A 48 -1.69 -8.49 4.68
C ILE A 48 -2.42 -8.70 3.36
N HIS A 49 -3.55 -8.02 3.18
CA HIS A 49 -4.28 -7.96 1.93
C HIS A 49 -3.77 -6.80 1.08
N VAL A 50 -3.33 -7.08 -0.14
CA VAL A 50 -2.66 -6.11 -1.00
C VAL A 50 -3.58 -5.72 -2.16
N PHE A 51 -3.74 -4.42 -2.36
CA PHE A 51 -4.57 -3.84 -3.40
C PHE A 51 -3.77 -2.88 -4.28
N TYR A 52 -4.19 -2.74 -5.52
CA TYR A 52 -3.79 -1.66 -6.42
C TYR A 52 -4.92 -0.63 -6.51
N ALA A 53 -4.60 0.62 -6.16
CA ALA A 53 -5.51 1.75 -6.23
C ALA A 53 -5.09 2.67 -7.40
N HIS A 54 -6.04 3.09 -8.22
CA HIS A 54 -5.80 4.07 -9.30
C HIS A 54 -7.00 4.98 -9.54
N GLY A 55 -6.77 6.08 -10.26
CA GLY A 55 -7.73 7.20 -10.31
C GLY A 55 -7.76 7.93 -8.97
N LEU A 56 -6.58 8.36 -8.50
CA LEU A 56 -6.42 9.05 -7.22
C LEU A 56 -6.97 10.47 -7.30
N ARG A 57 -7.69 10.89 -6.26
CA ARG A 57 -8.19 12.25 -6.07
C ARG A 57 -7.92 12.70 -4.64
N GLN A 58 -7.39 13.90 -4.49
CA GLN A 58 -7.11 14.47 -3.18
C GLN A 58 -8.41 14.92 -2.51
N LEU A 59 -8.59 14.53 -1.24
CA LEU A 59 -9.72 14.87 -0.39
C LEU A 59 -9.33 15.87 0.69
N ALA A 60 -8.16 15.68 1.28
CA ALA A 60 -7.65 16.44 2.40
C ALA A 60 -6.12 16.56 2.34
N GLU A 61 -5.54 17.27 3.30
CA GLU A 61 -4.11 17.23 3.57
C GLU A 61 -3.73 15.87 4.18
N ALA A 62 -2.54 15.37 3.84
CA ALA A 62 -2.00 14.14 4.42
C ALA A 62 -1.54 14.38 5.88
N GLY A 63 -1.38 13.30 6.64
CA GLY A 63 -0.79 13.42 7.98
C GLY A 63 -0.93 12.22 8.90
N GLY A 64 -1.77 11.23 8.56
CA GLY A 64 -2.12 10.15 9.48
C GLY A 64 -3.07 10.63 10.60
N LEU A 65 -3.41 9.70 11.50
CA LEU A 65 -4.12 10.03 12.74
C LEU A 65 -3.15 10.70 13.75
N GLU A 66 -3.68 11.28 14.85
CA GLU A 66 -2.88 12.06 15.84
C GLU A 66 -1.65 11.32 16.39
N ASP A 67 -1.66 9.98 16.39
CA ASP A 67 -0.59 9.13 16.91
C ASP A 67 0.39 8.62 15.82
N GLU A 68 0.18 8.97 14.55
CA GLU A 68 0.96 8.50 13.41
C GLU A 68 1.69 9.65 12.71
N ALA A 69 3.01 9.70 12.84
CA ALA A 69 3.82 10.69 12.14
C ALA A 69 4.14 10.20 10.71
N ILE A 70 3.29 10.54 9.74
CA ILE A 70 3.42 10.11 8.35
C ILE A 70 3.78 11.29 7.43
N GLU A 71 4.81 11.08 6.60
CA GLU A 71 5.19 12.01 5.53
C GLU A 71 4.87 11.39 4.16
N LEU A 72 4.08 12.12 3.35
CA LEU A 72 3.79 11.70 1.99
C LEU A 72 4.96 12.05 1.06
N ILE A 73 5.60 11.02 0.50
CA ILE A 73 6.70 11.17 -0.45
C ILE A 73 6.26 10.63 -1.82
N PRO A 74 5.88 11.51 -2.78
CA PRO A 74 5.62 11.10 -4.15
C PRO A 74 6.92 10.57 -4.80
N MET A 75 6.84 9.38 -5.39
CA MET A 75 7.98 8.76 -6.06
C MET A 75 7.59 8.24 -7.44
N TYR A 76 8.49 8.38 -8.41
CA TYR A 76 8.38 7.69 -9.69
C TYR A 76 8.69 6.19 -9.52
N PRO A 77 8.07 5.30 -10.31
CA PRO A 77 8.30 3.85 -10.20
C PRO A 77 9.78 3.44 -10.26
N GLU A 78 10.58 4.09 -11.10
CA GLU A 78 12.01 3.81 -11.26
C GLU A 78 12.79 4.12 -9.98
N ALA A 79 12.42 5.19 -9.27
CA ALA A 79 13.03 5.56 -8.01
C ALA A 79 12.67 4.58 -6.88
N ILE A 80 11.44 4.07 -6.87
CA ILE A 80 11.00 3.02 -5.94
C ILE A 80 11.81 1.75 -6.22
N GLN A 81 11.89 1.33 -7.48
CA GLN A 81 12.66 0.15 -7.87
C GLN A 81 14.13 0.26 -7.46
N ALA A 82 14.77 1.40 -7.73
CA ALA A 82 16.15 1.65 -7.30
C ALA A 82 16.29 1.57 -5.77
N ALA A 83 15.39 2.20 -5.01
CA ALA A 83 15.41 2.15 -3.56
C ALA A 83 15.25 0.73 -2.98
N ILE A 84 14.44 -0.12 -3.62
CA ILE A 84 14.29 -1.54 -3.26
C ILE A 84 15.60 -2.29 -3.51
N VAL A 85 16.17 -2.17 -4.71
CA VAL A 85 17.40 -2.88 -5.11
C VAL A 85 18.60 -2.46 -4.26
N GLU A 86 18.70 -1.17 -3.91
CA GLU A 86 19.74 -0.62 -3.05
C GLU A 86 19.53 -0.94 -1.55
N GLY A 87 18.40 -1.56 -1.18
CA GLY A 87 18.08 -1.89 0.21
C GLY A 87 17.71 -0.69 1.08
N ARG A 88 17.37 0.45 0.47
CA ARG A 88 16.83 1.62 1.20
C ARG A 88 15.33 1.49 1.49
N LEU A 89 14.61 0.70 0.68
CA LEU A 89 13.22 0.32 0.92
C LEU A 89 13.17 -1.19 1.14
N THR A 90 12.95 -1.59 2.39
CA THR A 90 13.03 -2.99 2.85
C THR A 90 11.71 -3.57 3.34
N ASP A 91 10.68 -2.74 3.46
CA ASP A 91 9.35 -3.15 3.91
C ASP A 91 8.71 -4.16 2.94
N ALA A 92 8.51 -5.40 3.41
CA ALA A 92 8.12 -6.53 2.59
C ALA A 92 6.78 -6.32 1.86
N LYS A 93 5.78 -5.70 2.52
CA LYS A 93 4.48 -5.44 1.89
C LYS A 93 4.58 -4.41 0.76
N THR A 94 5.42 -3.38 0.95
CA THR A 94 5.66 -2.36 -0.08
C THR A 94 6.40 -2.96 -1.28
N ILE A 95 7.43 -3.77 -1.04
CA ILE A 95 8.15 -4.48 -2.12
C ILE A 95 7.20 -5.41 -2.89
N CYS A 96 6.39 -6.21 -2.18
CA CYS A 96 5.44 -7.14 -2.77
C CYS A 96 4.42 -6.41 -3.67
N GLY A 97 3.76 -5.38 -3.13
CA GLY A 97 2.78 -4.60 -3.88
C GLY A 97 3.38 -3.94 -5.12
N PHE A 98 4.56 -3.33 -4.98
CA PHE A 98 5.27 -2.71 -6.10
C PHE A 98 5.62 -3.72 -7.19
N ALA A 99 6.21 -4.87 -6.82
CA ALA A 99 6.63 -5.89 -7.77
C ALA A 99 5.46 -6.50 -8.54
N LEU A 100 4.31 -6.73 -7.88
CA LEU A 100 3.10 -7.24 -8.55
C LEU A 100 2.57 -6.25 -9.60
N VAL A 101 2.48 -4.97 -9.25
CA VAL A 101 2.02 -3.93 -10.20
C VAL A 101 3.01 -3.76 -11.35
N ALA A 102 4.31 -3.70 -11.07
CA ALA A 102 5.34 -3.60 -12.10
C ALA A 102 5.30 -4.80 -13.08
N GLY A 103 5.09 -6.01 -12.57
CA GLY A 103 4.92 -7.21 -13.38
C GLY A 103 3.67 -7.18 -14.27
N MET A 104 2.57 -6.60 -13.79
CA MET A 104 1.35 -6.42 -14.59
C MET A 104 1.56 -5.45 -15.75
N GLN A 105 2.28 -4.35 -15.53
CA GLN A 105 2.55 -3.34 -16.56
C GLN A 105 3.55 -3.82 -17.61
N GLY A 106 4.50 -4.69 -17.24
CA GLY A 106 5.39 -5.36 -18.20
C GLY A 106 4.75 -6.55 -18.96
N ALA A 107 3.56 -7.01 -18.55
CA ALA A 107 2.83 -8.10 -19.20
C ALA A 107 1.86 -7.62 -20.30
N ILE A 108 1.72 -6.31 -20.48
CA ILE A 108 1.03 -5.70 -21.63
C ILE A 108 2.11 -5.33 -22.63
N VAL A 109 2.36 -6.24 -23.59
CA VAL A 109 3.17 -5.97 -24.78
C VAL A 109 2.38 -5.14 -25.77
#